data_AF-A0A962ECD4-F1
#
_entry.id   AF-A0A962ECD4-F1
#
_cell.length_a   1.000
_cell.length_b   1.000
_cell.length_c   1.000
_cell.angle_alpha   90.00
_cell.angle_beta   90.00
_cell.angle_gamma   90.00
#
_symmetry.space_group_name_H-M   'P 1'
#
loop_
_entity.id
_entity.type
_entity.pdbx_description
1 polymer ?
#
loop_
_entity_poly.entity_id
_entity_poly.type
_entity_poly.pdbx_seq_one_letter_code
_entity_poly.pdbx_strand_id
1 'polypeptide(L)'
;MRIAILGNSGSGKSTLARRLVQRMQLECLDLDTIAWEPGQIAVPRSPHAAAEDVRRFCTTHRRWVIEGCYASLIRVSFEFQPRLVFLNPGEERCLTNCRERPWEPHKYPSKAEQDQRLPFLLSWVSSYYRRDDDMSLASHRACFEDYTGSKQELSSVLSEDIPADQELGWPEAELG
;
A
#
# COMPACT_ATOMS: atom_id res chain seq x y z
N MET A 1 -4.08 -17.01 -4.40
CA MET A 1 -3.06 -16.10 -3.85
C MET A 1 -3.67 -14.88 -3.16
N ARG A 2 -3.18 -14.49 -1.98
CA ARG A 2 -3.62 -13.31 -1.21
C ARG A 2 -2.39 -12.51 -0.79
N ILE A 3 -2.38 -11.21 -1.02
CA ILE A 3 -1.20 -10.37 -0.82
C ILE A 3 -1.61 -9.09 -0.11
N ALA A 4 -0.88 -8.70 0.93
CA ALA A 4 -1.03 -7.42 1.60
C ALA A 4 0.27 -6.62 1.43
N ILE A 5 0.19 -5.38 0.94
CA ILE A 5 1.34 -4.50 0.69
C ILE A 5 1.27 -3.29 1.62
N LEU A 6 2.28 -3.15 2.47
CA LEU A 6 2.43 -2.09 3.46
C LEU A 6 3.64 -1.21 3.11
N GLY A 7 3.62 0.07 3.51
CA GLY A 7 4.75 0.98 3.35
C GLY A 7 4.38 2.45 3.22
N ASN A 8 5.40 3.32 3.29
CA ASN A 8 5.24 4.77 3.21
C ASN A 8 4.58 5.24 1.90
N SER A 9 4.01 6.45 1.89
CA SER A 9 3.65 7.11 0.64
C SER A 9 4.90 7.29 -0.23
N GLY A 10 4.79 6.98 -1.52
CA GLY A 10 5.92 6.99 -2.44
C GLY A 10 6.81 5.75 -2.39
N SER A 11 6.53 4.72 -1.57
CA SER A 11 7.36 3.50 -1.56
C SER A 11 7.17 2.56 -2.75
N GLY A 12 6.20 2.82 -3.63
CA GLY A 12 5.92 2.02 -4.83
C GLY A 12 4.81 0.98 -4.70
N LYS A 13 4.05 0.97 -3.59
CA LYS A 13 2.98 -0.02 -3.32
C LYS A 13 1.96 -0.16 -4.44
N SER A 14 1.33 0.93 -4.87
CA SER A 14 0.33 0.90 -5.93
C SER A 14 0.92 0.44 -7.27
N THR A 15 2.21 0.70 -7.52
CA THR A 15 2.90 0.16 -8.69
C THR A 15 3.10 -1.34 -8.59
N LEU A 16 3.58 -1.85 -7.45
CA LEU A 16 3.69 -3.28 -7.21
C LEU A 16 2.33 -3.99 -7.30
N ALA A 17 1.30 -3.44 -6.66
CA ALA A 17 -0.07 -3.95 -6.69
C ALA A 17 -0.58 -4.06 -8.13
N ARG A 18 -0.45 -3.01 -8.94
CA ARG A 18 -0.84 -3.01 -10.36
C ARG A 18 -0.13 -4.10 -11.17
N ARG A 19 1.18 -4.26 -10.96
CA ARG A 19 1.96 -5.30 -11.66
C ARG A 19 1.49 -6.71 -11.26
N LEU A 20 1.24 -6.95 -9.98
CA LEU A 20 0.72 -8.23 -9.47
C LEU A 20 -0.70 -8.52 -9.99
N VAL A 21 -1.58 -7.52 -10.03
CA VAL A 21 -2.92 -7.61 -10.61
C VAL A 21 -2.85 -8.05 -12.07
N GLN A 22 -2.03 -7.38 -12.88
CA GLN A 22 -1.86 -7.70 -14.29
C GLN A 22 -1.28 -9.11 -14.50
N ARG A 23 -0.27 -9.47 -13.70
CA ARG A 23 0.46 -10.74 -13.84
C ARG A 23 -0.36 -11.95 -13.38
N MET A 24 -1.13 -11.81 -12.31
CA MET A 24 -1.77 -12.93 -11.61
C MET A 24 -3.29 -12.85 -11.57
N GLN A 25 -3.88 -11.87 -12.28
CA GLN A 25 -5.33 -11.63 -12.36
C GLN A 25 -5.96 -11.52 -10.97
N LEU A 26 -5.38 -10.67 -10.12
CA LEU A 26 -5.86 -10.44 -8.75
C LEU A 26 -6.87 -9.29 -8.72
N GLU A 27 -7.80 -9.40 -7.78
CA GLU A 27 -8.63 -8.25 -7.39
C GLU A 27 -7.80 -7.30 -6.52
N CYS A 28 -8.01 -5.99 -6.66
CA CYS A 28 -7.22 -4.99 -5.94
C CYS A 28 -8.09 -4.11 -5.05
N LEU A 29 -7.67 -3.93 -3.80
CA LEU A 29 -8.22 -2.93 -2.91
C LEU A 29 -7.10 -1.95 -2.52
N ASP A 30 -7.23 -0.72 -3.00
CA ASP A 30 -6.48 0.44 -2.51
C ASP A 30 -7.16 0.93 -1.22
N LEU A 31 -6.44 0.87 -0.10
CA LEU A 31 -6.98 1.25 1.20
C LEU A 31 -7.33 2.74 1.30
N ASP A 32 -6.74 3.61 0.47
CA ASP A 32 -7.15 5.02 0.40
C ASP A 32 -8.62 5.14 -0.06
N THR A 33 -9.14 4.21 -0.86
CA THR A 33 -10.54 4.26 -1.35
C THR A 33 -11.59 3.99 -0.27
N ILE A 34 -11.19 3.39 0.86
CA ILE A 34 -12.08 3.03 1.96
C ILE A 34 -11.75 3.74 3.27
N ALA A 35 -10.65 4.50 3.32
CA ALA A 35 -10.24 5.25 4.50
C ALA A 35 -11.03 6.57 4.68
N TRP A 36 -11.64 7.10 3.61
CA TRP A 36 -12.28 8.42 3.60
C TRP A 36 -13.78 8.35 3.27
N GLU A 37 -14.57 9.24 3.86
CA GLU A 37 -16.02 9.28 3.66
C GLU A 37 -16.34 9.63 2.19
N PRO A 38 -17.19 8.85 1.50
CA PRO A 38 -17.52 9.10 0.11
C PRO A 38 -18.13 10.51 -0.07
N GLY A 39 -17.57 11.27 -1.01
CA GLY A 39 -18.05 12.63 -1.32
C GLY A 39 -17.65 13.69 -0.29
N GLN A 40 -16.85 13.35 0.73
CA GLN A 40 -16.33 14.31 1.71
C GLN A 40 -14.81 14.43 1.59
N ILE A 41 -14.31 15.66 1.65
CA ILE A 41 -12.88 15.93 1.53
C ILE A 41 -12.22 15.76 2.90
N ALA A 42 -11.27 14.84 3.00
CA ALA A 42 -10.43 14.62 4.19
C ALA A 42 -11.19 14.29 5.48
N VAL A 43 -12.38 13.69 5.37
CA VAL A 43 -13.11 13.15 6.52
C VAL A 43 -12.82 11.66 6.62
N PRO A 44 -12.06 11.19 7.64
CA PRO A 44 -11.78 9.78 7.79
C PRO A 44 -13.05 9.03 8.14
N ARG A 45 -13.23 7.84 7.55
CA ARG A 45 -14.30 6.92 7.94
C ARG A 45 -14.03 6.39 9.34
N SER A 46 -15.09 5.93 9.99
CA SER A 46 -14.97 5.14 11.21
C SER A 46 -13.99 3.97 10.97
N PRO A 47 -13.00 3.76 11.86
CA PRO A 47 -12.09 2.61 11.75
C PRO A 47 -12.83 1.27 11.64
N HIS A 48 -13.99 1.15 12.30
CA HIS A 48 -14.83 -0.04 12.22
C HIS A 48 -15.41 -0.24 10.80
N ALA A 49 -15.93 0.82 10.19
CA ALA A 49 -16.51 0.75 8.85
C ALA A 49 -15.45 0.41 7.79
N ALA A 50 -14.28 1.04 7.86
CA ALA A 50 -13.16 0.72 6.97
C ALA A 50 -12.66 -0.73 7.16
N ALA A 51 -12.56 -1.20 8.41
CA ALA A 51 -12.20 -2.59 8.69
C ALA A 51 -13.21 -3.59 8.13
N GLU A 52 -14.51 -3.33 8.25
CA GLU A 52 -15.57 -4.18 7.67
C GLU A 52 -15.48 -4.25 6.14
N ASP A 53 -15.12 -3.16 5.47
CA ASP A 53 -14.92 -3.18 4.02
C ASP A 53 -13.70 -4.01 3.61
N VAL A 54 -12.61 -3.97 4.38
CA VAL A 54 -11.46 -4.88 4.18
C VAL A 54 -11.91 -6.34 4.33
N ARG A 55 -12.62 -6.69 5.42
CA ARG A 55 -13.11 -8.06 5.64
C ARG A 55 -14.03 -8.52 4.51
N ARG A 56 -14.96 -7.66 4.09
CA ARG A 56 -15.90 -7.94 3.00
C ARG A 56 -15.15 -8.22 1.70
N PHE A 57 -14.18 -7.38 1.35
CA PHE A 57 -13.35 -7.57 0.17
C PHE A 57 -12.59 -8.91 0.24
N CYS A 58 -11.89 -9.17 1.34
CA CYS A 58 -11.13 -10.41 1.54
C CYS A 58 -12.00 -11.68 1.51
N THR A 59 -13.26 -11.59 1.97
CA THR A 59 -14.23 -12.69 1.97
C THR A 59 -14.82 -12.93 0.59
N THR A 60 -15.12 -11.85 -0.14
CA THR A 60 -15.76 -11.91 -1.46
C THR A 60 -14.81 -12.45 -2.53
N HIS A 61 -13.54 -12.07 -2.46
CA HIS A 61 -12.56 -12.42 -3.47
C HIS A 61 -11.65 -13.55 -2.98
N ARG A 62 -11.48 -14.60 -3.79
CA ARG A 62 -10.56 -15.70 -3.46
C ARG A 62 -9.09 -15.34 -3.67
N ARG A 63 -8.82 -14.45 -4.62
CA ARG A 63 -7.49 -14.00 -5.01
C ARG A 63 -7.45 -12.48 -5.02
N TRP A 64 -6.54 -11.89 -4.27
CA TRP A 64 -6.52 -10.44 -4.14
C TRP A 64 -5.16 -9.88 -3.71
N VAL A 65 -5.00 -8.59 -3.95
CA VAL A 65 -4.00 -7.73 -3.34
C VAL A 65 -4.70 -6.57 -2.61
N ILE A 66 -4.29 -6.31 -1.38
CA ILE A 66 -4.62 -5.09 -0.64
C ILE A 66 -3.35 -4.28 -0.51
N GLU A 67 -3.43 -2.96 -0.71
CA GLU A 67 -2.27 -2.09 -0.58
C GLU A 67 -2.61 -0.78 0.14
N GLY A 68 -1.71 -0.28 0.97
CA GLY A 68 -1.87 1.03 1.60
C GLY A 68 -0.88 1.31 2.73
N CYS A 69 -1.03 2.46 3.39
CA CYS A 69 -0.18 2.86 4.52
C CYS A 69 -0.87 2.76 5.89
N TYR A 70 -2.07 2.21 5.98
CA TYR A 70 -2.81 2.06 7.24
C TYR A 70 -2.49 0.71 7.88
N ALA A 71 -1.60 0.69 8.88
CA ALA A 71 -1.19 -0.56 9.53
C ALA A 71 -2.39 -1.30 10.14
N SER A 72 -3.31 -0.57 10.77
CA SER A 72 -4.55 -1.10 11.34
C SER A 72 -5.41 -1.85 10.31
N LEU A 73 -5.60 -1.29 9.11
CA LEU A 73 -6.38 -1.92 8.04
C LEU A 73 -5.66 -3.11 7.41
N ILE A 74 -4.33 -3.04 7.25
CA ILE A 74 -3.53 -4.19 6.81
C ILE A 74 -3.67 -5.36 7.79
N ARG A 75 -3.64 -5.10 9.11
CA ARG A 75 -3.82 -6.13 10.14
C ARG A 75 -5.16 -6.86 10.04
N VAL A 76 -6.23 -6.19 9.60
CA VAL A 76 -7.54 -6.84 9.39
C VAL A 76 -7.41 -8.00 8.41
N SER A 77 -6.58 -7.85 7.38
CA SER A 77 -6.38 -8.89 6.37
C SER A 77 -5.67 -10.15 6.91
N PHE A 78 -5.04 -10.09 8.08
CA PHE A 78 -4.24 -11.20 8.63
C PHE A 78 -5.05 -12.46 8.92
N GLU A 79 -6.36 -12.33 9.19
CA GLU A 79 -7.24 -13.50 9.37
C GLU A 79 -7.36 -14.36 8.11
N PHE A 80 -7.03 -13.80 6.94
CA PHE A 80 -7.01 -14.48 5.66
C PHE A 80 -5.61 -14.97 5.25
N GLN A 81 -4.63 -14.84 6.14
CA GLN A 81 -3.23 -15.29 5.98
C GLN A 81 -2.59 -14.86 4.64
N PRO A 82 -2.56 -13.55 4.31
CA PRO A 82 -1.91 -13.08 3.09
C PRO A 82 -0.39 -13.24 3.16
N ARG A 83 0.27 -13.16 2.01
CA ARG A 83 1.69 -12.83 1.98
C ARG A 83 1.83 -11.34 2.26
N LEU A 84 2.53 -10.98 3.33
CA LEU A 84 2.77 -9.57 3.68
C LEU A 84 4.06 -9.08 3.03
N VAL A 85 3.95 -8.01 2.23
CA VAL A 85 5.10 -7.32 1.64
C VAL A 85 5.21 -5.94 2.28
N PHE A 86 6.31 -5.66 2.96
CA PHE A 86 6.63 -4.34 3.47
C PHE A 86 7.62 -3.64 2.54
N LEU A 87 7.17 -2.62 1.80
CA LEU A 87 8.00 -1.80 0.94
C LEU A 87 8.61 -0.64 1.73
N ASN A 88 9.92 -0.72 1.97
CA ASN A 88 10.67 0.24 2.76
C ASN A 88 11.97 0.69 2.05
N PRO A 89 11.88 1.33 0.88
CA PRO A 89 13.06 1.69 0.06
C PRO A 89 13.85 2.91 0.57
N GLY A 90 13.51 3.43 1.76
CA GLY A 90 14.13 4.63 2.33
C GLY A 90 13.48 5.96 1.90
N GLU A 91 13.83 7.01 2.65
CA GLU A 91 13.17 8.33 2.57
C GLU A 91 13.42 8.99 1.22
N GLU A 92 14.69 9.04 0.80
CA GLU A 92 15.12 9.66 -0.44
C GLU A 92 14.32 9.10 -1.63
N ARG A 93 14.17 7.77 -1.68
CA ARG A 93 13.40 7.13 -2.75
C ARG A 93 11.93 7.49 -2.71
N CYS A 94 11.31 7.48 -1.52
CA CYS A 94 9.90 7.86 -1.37
C CYS A 94 9.66 9.31 -1.81
N LEU A 95 10.57 10.22 -1.48
CA LEU A 95 10.52 11.63 -1.88
C LEU A 95 10.71 11.80 -3.40
N THR A 96 11.69 11.13 -4.00
CA THR A 96 11.91 11.13 -5.46
C THR A 96 10.68 10.63 -6.19
N ASN A 97 10.14 9.48 -5.79
CA ASN A 97 8.92 8.93 -6.38
C ASN A 97 7.74 9.92 -6.26
N CYS A 98 7.61 10.66 -5.15
CA CYS A 98 6.54 11.66 -5.01
C CYS A 98 6.72 12.88 -5.91
N ARG A 99 7.96 13.32 -6.14
CA ARG A 99 8.28 14.42 -7.07
C ARG A 99 8.02 14.05 -8.52
N GLU A 100 8.30 12.79 -8.88
CA GLU A 100 8.14 12.25 -10.23
C GLU A 100 6.73 11.74 -10.52
N ARG A 101 5.78 11.83 -9.55
CA ARG A 101 4.42 11.35 -9.76
C ARG A 101 3.78 12.03 -10.97
N PRO A 102 3.26 11.26 -11.94
CA PRO A 102 2.43 11.81 -12.99
C PRO A 102 1.14 12.38 -12.38
N TRP A 103 0.40 13.14 -13.19
CA TRP A 103 -0.91 13.63 -12.79
C TRP A 103 -1.85 12.45 -12.47
N GLU A 104 -2.49 12.50 -11.31
CA GLU A 104 -3.48 11.53 -10.85
C GLU A 104 -4.89 12.10 -11.06
N PRO A 105 -5.52 11.94 -12.25
CA PRO A 105 -6.82 12.56 -12.58
C PRO A 105 -7.97 12.09 -11.70
N HIS A 106 -7.82 10.93 -11.05
CA HIS A 106 -8.79 10.40 -10.09
C HIS A 106 -8.70 11.05 -8.70
N LYS A 107 -7.63 11.81 -8.42
CA LYS A 107 -7.42 12.53 -7.15
C LYS A 107 -7.49 14.04 -7.31
N TYR A 108 -7.02 14.55 -8.45
CA TYR A 108 -6.87 15.99 -8.68
C TYR A 108 -7.44 16.40 -10.03
N PRO A 109 -8.17 17.53 -10.12
CA PRO A 109 -8.68 18.06 -11.38
C PRO A 109 -7.58 18.43 -12.39
N SER A 110 -6.36 18.74 -11.93
CA SER A 110 -5.23 19.09 -12.79
C SER A 110 -3.88 18.79 -12.13
N LYS A 111 -2.81 18.71 -12.95
CA LYS A 111 -1.42 18.60 -12.45
C LYS A 111 -1.04 19.79 -11.57
N ALA A 112 -1.50 21.00 -11.91
CA ALA A 112 -1.22 22.21 -11.13
C ALA A 112 -1.82 22.12 -9.72
N GLU A 113 -3.05 21.63 -9.57
CA GLU A 113 -3.67 21.44 -8.25
C GLU A 113 -3.00 20.32 -7.43
N GLN A 114 -2.55 19.25 -8.08
CA GLN A 114 -1.73 18.22 -7.45
C GLN A 114 -0.42 18.80 -6.93
N ASP A 115 0.26 19.63 -7.74
CA ASP A 115 1.55 20.22 -7.39
C ASP A 115 1.45 21.21 -6.22
N GLN A 116 0.31 21.88 -6.04
CA GLN A 116 0.04 22.69 -4.85
C GLN A 116 0.03 21.86 -3.55
N ARG A 117 -0.26 20.56 -3.62
CA ARG A 117 -0.23 19.64 -2.46
C ARG A 117 1.15 19.03 -2.23
N LEU A 118 2.07 19.14 -3.19
CA LEU A 118 3.37 18.47 -3.14
C LEU A 118 4.20 18.84 -1.90
N PRO A 119 4.33 20.11 -1.46
CA PRO A 119 5.10 20.43 -0.26
C PRO A 119 4.58 19.74 1.00
N PHE A 120 3.26 19.70 1.18
CA PHE A 120 2.62 18.99 2.27
C PHE A 120 2.89 17.49 2.18
N LEU A 121 2.72 16.90 0.99
CA LEU A 121 3.00 15.48 0.74
C LEU A 121 4.45 15.12 1.06
N LEU A 122 5.42 15.93 0.65
CA LEU A 122 6.83 15.68 0.96
C LEU A 122 7.11 15.75 2.47
N SER A 123 6.55 16.74 3.17
CA SER A 123 6.65 16.81 4.64
C SER A 123 6.00 15.60 5.32
N TRP A 124 4.86 15.13 4.80
CA TRP A 124 4.21 13.91 5.28
C TRP A 124 5.09 12.67 5.03
N VAL A 125 5.66 12.53 3.85
CA VAL A 125 6.56 11.40 3.52
C VAL A 125 7.80 11.38 4.41
N SER A 126 8.42 12.54 4.65
CA SER A 126 9.59 12.66 5.51
C SER A 126 9.30 12.39 6.99
N SER A 127 8.14 12.84 7.49
CA SER A 127 7.78 12.64 8.90
C SER A 127 7.45 11.18 9.24
N TYR A 128 7.17 10.32 8.25
CA TYR A 128 6.94 8.87 8.42
C TYR A 128 7.91 8.18 9.37
N TYR A 129 9.20 8.54 9.32
CA TYR A 129 10.26 7.93 10.12
C TYR A 129 10.27 8.35 11.59
N ARG A 130 9.45 9.34 11.97
CA ARG A 130 9.44 9.96 13.31
C ARG A 130 8.05 10.09 13.93
N ARG A 131 6.98 9.99 13.13
CA ARG A 131 5.61 9.94 13.64
C ARG A 131 5.38 8.65 14.42
N ASP A 132 4.32 8.67 15.22
CA ASP A 132 3.85 7.52 16.02
C ASP A 132 2.35 7.27 15.79
N ASP A 133 1.91 7.47 14.54
CA ASP A 133 0.55 7.19 14.09
C ASP A 133 0.47 5.87 13.31
N ASP A 134 -0.74 5.48 12.92
CA ASP A 134 -1.00 4.24 12.16
C ASP A 134 -0.27 4.17 10.81
N MET A 135 0.17 5.31 10.29
CA MET A 135 0.86 5.46 9.01
C MET A 135 2.34 5.81 9.20
N SER A 136 2.94 5.46 10.34
CA SER A 136 4.35 5.69 10.65
C SER A 136 5.21 4.44 10.46
N LEU A 137 6.54 4.62 10.40
CA LEU A 137 7.48 3.50 10.37
C LEU A 137 7.35 2.62 11.61
N ALA A 138 7.13 3.21 12.79
CA ALA A 138 6.96 2.46 14.03
C ALA A 138 5.77 1.50 13.94
N SER A 139 4.61 1.99 13.51
CA SER A 139 3.41 1.18 13.31
C SER A 139 3.57 0.14 12.20
N HIS A 140 4.26 0.49 11.10
CA HIS A 140 4.48 -0.44 9.98
C HIS A 140 5.44 -1.57 10.39
N ARG A 141 6.49 -1.24 11.13
CA ARG A 141 7.44 -2.20 11.69
C ARG A 141 6.73 -3.15 12.66
N ALA A 142 5.94 -2.63 13.60
CA ALA A 142 5.18 -3.45 14.53
C ALA A 142 4.17 -4.37 13.79
N CYS A 143 3.47 -3.84 12.79
CA CYS A 143 2.57 -4.64 11.95
C CYS A 143 3.29 -5.78 11.24
N PHE A 144 4.47 -5.52 10.69
CA PHE A 144 5.30 -6.53 10.04
C PHE A 144 5.85 -7.56 11.04
N GLU A 145 6.34 -7.13 12.19
CA GLU A 145 6.94 -8.00 13.21
C GLU A 145 5.89 -8.92 13.85
N ASP A 146 4.72 -8.39 14.19
CA ASP A 146 3.62 -9.15 14.81
C ASP A 146 3.02 -10.21 13.88
N TYR A 147 3.13 -10.04 12.56
CA TYR A 147 2.58 -10.99 11.61
C TYR A 147 3.40 -12.28 11.56
N THR A 148 2.78 -13.43 11.84
CA THR A 148 3.47 -14.74 11.87
C THR A 148 3.39 -15.51 10.55
N GLY A 149 2.61 -15.01 9.58
CA GLY A 149 2.49 -15.62 8.26
C GLY A 149 3.68 -15.32 7.34
N SER A 150 3.57 -15.74 6.08
CA SER A 150 4.59 -15.45 5.06
C SER A 150 4.76 -13.95 4.90
N LYS A 151 5.97 -13.44 5.13
CA LYS A 151 6.27 -12.01 5.07
C LYS A 151 7.66 -11.72 4.52
N GLN A 152 7.79 -10.59 3.86
CA GLN A 152 9.05 -10.11 3.29
C GLN A 152 9.11 -8.58 3.36
N GLU A 153 10.25 -8.03 3.73
CA GLU A 153 10.54 -6.61 3.60
C GLU A 153 11.45 -6.39 2.39
N LEU A 154 11.15 -5.38 1.59
CA LEU A 154 11.97 -4.95 0.47
C LEU A 154 12.51 -3.55 0.73
N SER A 155 13.84 -3.45 0.82
CA SER A 155 14.55 -2.18 0.99
C SER A 155 15.12 -1.64 -0.32
N SER A 156 15.01 -2.38 -1.41
CA SER A 156 15.46 -1.98 -2.74
C SER A 156 14.31 -1.53 -3.62
N VAL A 157 14.67 -0.77 -4.65
CA VAL A 157 13.78 -0.33 -5.71
C VAL A 157 13.28 -1.55 -6.48
N LEU A 158 11.99 -1.56 -6.79
CA LEU A 158 11.42 -2.52 -7.72
C LEU A 158 11.83 -2.16 -9.16
N SER A 159 12.54 -3.04 -9.83
CA SER A 159 12.89 -2.94 -11.25
C SER A 159 11.67 -3.19 -12.12
N GLU A 160 11.36 -2.24 -13.00
CA GLU A 160 10.24 -2.38 -13.93
C GLU A 160 10.48 -3.50 -14.97
N ASP A 161 11.74 -3.81 -15.24
CA ASP A 161 12.17 -4.81 -16.24
C ASP A 161 12.01 -6.26 -15.78
N ILE A 162 11.79 -6.50 -14.49
CA ILE A 162 11.70 -7.86 -13.91
C ILE A 162 10.27 -8.11 -13.44
N PRO A 163 9.55 -9.14 -13.91
CA PRO A 163 8.22 -9.47 -13.42
C PRO A 163 8.12 -9.43 -11.89
N ALA A 164 7.09 -8.78 -11.35
CA ALA A 164 6.98 -8.50 -9.92
C ALA A 164 7.09 -9.75 -9.04
N ASP A 165 6.58 -10.89 -9.50
CA ASP A 165 6.71 -12.20 -8.86
C ASP A 165 8.16 -12.69 -8.75
N GLN A 166 8.93 -12.51 -9.82
CA GLN A 166 10.34 -12.91 -9.86
C GLN A 166 11.19 -12.00 -8.99
N GLU A 167 10.87 -10.71 -8.97
CA GLU A 167 11.52 -9.73 -8.09
C GLU A 167 11.24 -9.99 -6.60
N LEU A 168 10.05 -10.49 -6.29
CA LEU A 168 9.71 -10.98 -4.94
C LEU A 168 10.34 -12.34 -4.62
N GLY A 169 10.92 -13.02 -5.62
CA GLY A 169 11.53 -14.34 -5.48
C GLY A 169 10.51 -15.45 -5.21
N TRP A 170 9.26 -15.28 -5.64
CA TRP A 170 8.21 -16.26 -5.41
C TRP A 170 8.23 -17.37 -6.46
N PRO A 171 8.22 -18.66 -6.07
CA PRO A 171 8.20 -19.76 -7.02
C PRO A 171 6.96 -19.71 -7.92
N GLU A 172 7.11 -20.04 -9.20
CA GLU A 172 6.01 -20.02 -10.18
C GLU A 172 4.84 -20.95 -9.77
N ALA A 173 5.15 -22.05 -9.08
CA ALA A 173 4.16 -22.97 -8.52
C ALA A 173 3.25 -22.34 -7.44
N GLU A 174 3.65 -21.22 -6.84
CA GLU A 174 2.88 -20.51 -5.80
C GLU A 174 2.02 -19.37 -6.36
N LEU A 175 2.08 -19.13 -7.68
CA LEU A 175 1.31 -18.08 -8.38
C LEU A 175 -0.08 -18.56 -8.85
N GLY A 176 -0.33 -19.87 -8.74
CA GLY A 176 -1.57 -20.58 -9.09
C GLY A 176 -2.78 -20.25 -8.23
#